data_AF-A0AAG5D440-F1
#
_entry.id   AF-A0AAG5D440-F1
#
_cell.length_a   1.000
_cell.length_b   1.000
_cell.length_c   1.000
_cell.angle_alpha   90.00
_cell.angle_beta   90.00
_cell.angle_gamma   90.00
#
_symmetry.space_group_name_H-M   'P 1'
#
loop_
_entity.id
_entity.type
_entity.pdbx_description
1 polymer ?
#
loop_
_entity_poly.entity_id
_entity_poly.type
_entity_poly.pdbx_seq_one_letter_code
_entity_poly.pdbx_strand_id
1 'polypeptide(L)'
;KVSHIFRSARIQGLDTFEGLLLFGRECCYIVDGFTLLRNREIHDIDSLPAENFEPIIPSTTTGSNQISRSIRQCSKIFYDDIREIHKRRYLLQPIALEVFCGNGQNYLLSFPQKVRNKVFQKLISI
;
A
#
# COMPACT_ATOMS: atom_id res chain seq x y z
N LYS A 1 -14.86 -11.98 3.07
CA LYS A 1 -14.44 -11.53 4.42
C LYS A 1 -12.98 -11.11 4.37
N VAL A 2 -12.64 -9.95 4.90
CA VAL A 2 -11.23 -9.49 5.02
C VAL A 2 -10.64 -10.05 6.30
N SER A 3 -9.41 -10.58 6.23
CA SER A 3 -8.72 -11.17 7.38
C SER A 3 -7.72 -10.20 8.02
N HIS A 4 -7.02 -9.40 7.22
CA HIS A 4 -5.99 -8.47 7.67
C HIS A 4 -6.01 -7.20 6.82
N ILE A 5 -5.64 -6.08 7.45
CA ILE A 5 -5.56 -4.76 6.83
C ILE A 5 -4.23 -4.15 7.24
N PHE A 6 -3.49 -3.63 6.27
CA PHE A 6 -2.26 -2.89 6.50
C PHE A 6 -2.34 -1.56 5.78
N ARG A 7 -1.85 -0.50 6.42
CA ARG A 7 -1.53 0.73 5.69
C ARG A 7 -0.40 0.45 4.71
N SER A 8 -0.53 0.97 3.50
CA SER A 8 0.48 0.86 2.44
C SER A 8 0.50 2.12 1.59
N ALA A 9 1.62 2.40 0.94
CA ALA A 9 1.72 3.41 -0.08
C ALA A 9 2.18 2.76 -1.38
N ARG A 10 1.43 2.91 -2.46
CA ARG A 10 1.78 2.40 -3.79
C ARG A 10 2.70 3.40 -4.48
N ILE A 11 3.79 2.89 -5.07
CA ILE A 11 4.78 3.69 -5.77
C ILE A 11 4.65 3.40 -7.27
N GLN A 12 4.53 4.46 -8.05
CA GLN A 12 4.48 4.39 -9.51
C GLN A 12 5.33 5.51 -10.09
N GLY A 13 6.49 5.15 -10.65
CA GLY A 13 7.47 6.15 -11.08
C GLY A 13 7.93 7.00 -9.89
N LEU A 14 7.67 8.31 -9.97
CA LEU A 14 7.95 9.27 -8.89
C LEU A 14 6.75 9.54 -7.98
N ASP A 15 5.57 9.04 -8.36
CA ASP A 15 4.33 9.25 -7.62
C ASP A 15 4.17 8.23 -6.50
N THR A 16 3.58 8.69 -5.39
CA THR A 16 3.23 7.86 -4.25
C THR A 16 1.76 8.04 -3.91
N PHE A 17 1.05 6.94 -3.72
CA PHE A 17 -0.38 6.90 -3.42
C PHE A 17 -0.58 6.19 -2.08
N GLU A 18 -0.91 6.94 -1.03
CA GLU A 18 -1.23 6.40 0.28
C GLU A 18 -2.55 5.61 0.23
N GLY A 19 -2.63 4.51 0.98
CA GLY A 19 -3.72 3.56 0.83
C GLY A 19 -3.68 2.39 1.82
N LEU A 20 -4.39 1.33 1.45
CA LEU A 20 -4.54 0.10 2.22
C LEU A 20 -4.23 -1.13 1.38
N LEU A 21 -3.60 -2.12 2.01
CA LEU A 21 -3.51 -3.50 1.53
C LEU A 21 -4.47 -4.36 2.36
N LEU A 22 -5.46 -4.95 1.71
CA LEU A 22 -6.51 -5.77 2.32
C LEU A 22 -6.35 -7.23 1.91
N PHE A 23 -6.30 -8.14 2.88
CA PHE A 23 -6.21 -9.59 2.62
C PHE A 23 -7.59 -10.23 2.65
N GLY A 24 -8.07 -10.68 1.50
CA GLY A 24 -9.28 -11.49 1.37
C GLY A 24 -9.02 -12.98 1.60
N ARG A 25 -9.91 -13.82 1.06
CA ARG A 25 -9.78 -15.29 1.12
C ARG A 25 -8.91 -15.83 -0.03
N GLU A 26 -9.12 -15.34 -1.24
CA GLU A 26 -8.49 -15.85 -2.48
C GLU A 26 -7.70 -14.76 -3.22
N CYS A 27 -7.74 -13.53 -2.70
CA CYS A 27 -7.10 -12.38 -3.31
C CYS A 27 -6.77 -11.32 -2.26
N CYS A 28 -5.83 -10.44 -2.57
CA CYS A 28 -5.65 -9.18 -1.86
C CYS A 28 -6.09 -7.99 -2.72
N TYR A 29 -6.34 -6.87 -2.05
CA TYR A 29 -6.72 -5.61 -2.67
C TYR A 29 -5.75 -4.50 -2.26
N ILE A 30 -5.34 -3.67 -3.21
CA ILE A 30 -4.56 -2.44 -2.98
C ILE A 30 -5.50 -1.29 -3.30
N VAL A 31 -5.80 -0.45 -2.31
CA VAL A 31 -6.80 0.62 -2.42
C VAL A 31 -6.18 1.95 -2.01
N ASP A 32 -6.08 2.89 -2.93
CA ASP A 32 -5.53 4.22 -2.67
C ASP A 32 -6.56 5.15 -2.01
N GLY A 33 -6.09 6.20 -1.34
CA GLY A 33 -6.89 7.29 -0.78
C GLY A 33 -7.46 7.02 0.61
N PHE A 34 -7.21 5.84 1.19
CA PHE A 34 -7.69 5.47 2.52
C PHE A 34 -6.56 5.21 3.50
N THR A 35 -6.80 5.50 4.77
CA THR A 35 -5.88 5.17 5.86
C THR A 35 -6.58 4.39 6.96
N LEU A 36 -5.79 3.68 7.77
CA LEU A 36 -6.26 2.95 8.95
C LEU A 36 -5.78 3.69 10.20
N LEU A 37 -6.71 4.24 10.96
CA LEU A 37 -6.41 4.95 12.21
C LEU A 37 -6.09 3.97 13.35
N ARG A 38 -5.57 4.49 14.47
CA ARG A 38 -5.19 3.67 15.65
C ARG A 38 -6.38 2.93 16.26
N ASN A 39 -7.58 3.50 16.17
CA ASN A 39 -8.84 2.86 16.58
C ASN A 39 -9.32 1.75 15.61
N ARG A 40 -8.56 1.47 14.55
CA ARG A 40 -8.85 0.51 13.48
C ARG A 40 -9.98 0.90 12.55
N GLU A 41 -10.40 2.16 12.55
CA GLU A 41 -11.34 2.67 11.56
C GLU A 41 -10.62 3.05 10.25
N ILE A 42 -11.31 2.84 9.15
CA ILE A 42 -10.87 3.26 7.82
C ILE A 42 -11.48 4.61 7.53
N HIS A 43 -10.64 5.57 7.14
CA HIS A 43 -11.06 6.93 6.78
C HIS A 43 -10.50 7.30 5.41
N ASP A 44 -11.25 8.09 4.66
CA ASP A 44 -10.73 8.77 3.47
C ASP A 44 -9.71 9.82 3.92
N ILE A 45 -8.51 9.77 3.37
CA ILE A 45 -7.41 10.67 3.71
C ILE A 45 -7.79 12.13 3.43
N ASP A 46 -8.50 12.41 2.33
CA ASP A 46 -8.87 13.78 1.97
C ASP A 46 -9.97 14.35 2.89
N SER A 47 -10.66 13.50 3.66
CA SER A 47 -11.66 13.91 4.65
C SER A 47 -11.07 14.12 6.05
N LEU A 48 -9.80 13.78 6.26
CA LEU A 48 -9.14 13.91 7.56
C LEU A 48 -8.49 15.29 7.73
N PRO A 49 -8.55 15.89 8.93
CA PRO A 49 -7.65 16.97 9.30
C PRO A 49 -6.20 16.52 9.18
N ALA A 50 -5.31 17.39 8.69
CA ALA A 50 -3.90 17.05 8.44
C ALA A 50 -3.17 16.50 9.68
N GLU A 51 -3.57 16.95 10.88
CA GLU A 51 -3.02 16.49 12.16
C GLU A 51 -3.32 15.02 12.47
N ASN A 52 -4.38 14.47 11.88
CA ASN A 52 -4.85 13.11 12.12
C ASN A 52 -4.32 12.11 11.07
N PHE A 53 -3.50 12.57 10.13
CA PHE A 53 -2.91 11.73 9.09
C PHE A 53 -1.38 11.80 9.11
N GLU A 54 -0.75 10.67 9.40
CA GLU A 54 0.70 10.50 9.35
C GLU A 54 1.08 9.71 8.08
N PRO A 55 1.64 10.34 7.03
CA PRO A 55 1.97 9.64 5.79
C PRO A 55 3.10 8.60 5.99
N ILE A 56 3.06 7.50 5.24
CA ILE A 56 4.12 6.48 5.25
C ILE A 56 5.39 7.04 4.61
N ILE A 57 5.22 7.78 3.50
CA ILE A 57 6.31 8.40 2.76
C ILE A 57 6.24 9.91 2.97
N PRO A 58 7.33 10.57 3.43
CA PRO A 58 7.36 12.02 3.55
C PRO A 58 7.06 12.67 2.20
N SER A 59 6.12 13.62 2.16
CA SER A 59 5.78 14.35 0.94
C SER A 59 6.99 15.16 0.48
N THR A 60 7.70 14.70 -0.55
CA THR A 60 8.86 15.41 -1.13
C THR A 60 8.45 16.50 -2.11
N THR A 61 7.16 16.61 -2.43
CA THR A 61 6.67 17.56 -3.45
C THR A 61 5.55 18.42 -2.87
N THR A 62 5.89 19.66 -2.55
CA THR A 62 5.01 20.70 -2.01
C THR A 62 3.92 21.19 -2.99
N GLY A 63 3.72 20.53 -4.13
CA GLY A 63 2.77 20.95 -5.18
C GLY A 63 2.01 19.85 -5.93
N SER A 64 2.28 18.56 -5.72
CA SER A 64 1.68 17.47 -6.53
C SER A 64 0.43 16.82 -5.92
N ASN A 65 0.10 17.11 -4.65
CA ASN A 65 -1.03 16.49 -3.95
C ASN A 65 -2.37 16.63 -4.68
N GLN A 66 -2.56 17.65 -5.53
CA GLN A 66 -3.81 17.85 -6.28
C GLN A 66 -3.93 16.93 -7.50
N ILE A 67 -2.82 16.59 -8.17
CA ILE A 67 -2.84 15.77 -9.39
C ILE A 67 -2.88 14.28 -9.06
N SER A 68 -2.21 13.84 -7.99
CA SER A 68 -2.25 12.44 -7.53
C SER A 68 -3.63 12.00 -7.03
N ARG A 69 -4.51 12.94 -6.68
CA ARG A 69 -5.89 12.67 -6.23
C ARG A 69 -6.80 12.10 -7.33
N SER A 70 -6.57 12.40 -8.61
CA SER A 70 -7.42 11.93 -9.71
C SER A 70 -7.06 10.53 -10.23
N ILE A 71 -5.97 9.94 -9.73
CA ILE A 71 -5.44 8.63 -10.17
C ILE A 71 -5.48 7.61 -9.02
N ARG A 72 -6.43 7.75 -8.08
CA ARG A 72 -6.67 6.71 -7.07
C ARG A 72 -7.03 5.40 -7.79
N GLN A 73 -6.35 4.33 -7.43
CA GLN A 73 -6.59 3.00 -7.98
C GLN A 73 -7.12 2.04 -6.92
N CYS A 74 -7.87 1.05 -7.38
CA CYS A 74 -8.26 -0.12 -6.63
C CYS A 74 -7.88 -1.35 -7.45
N SER A 75 -6.81 -2.03 -7.05
CA SER A 75 -6.32 -3.22 -7.73
C SER A 75 -6.67 -4.47 -6.92
N LYS A 76 -7.12 -5.51 -7.62
CA LYS A 76 -7.35 -6.85 -7.06
C LYS A 76 -6.28 -7.79 -7.61
N ILE A 77 -5.61 -8.53 -6.73
CA ILE A 77 -4.60 -9.53 -7.09
C ILE A 77 -5.05 -10.87 -6.52
N PHE A 78 -5.32 -11.85 -7.38
CA PHE A 78 -5.56 -13.22 -6.94
C PHE A 78 -4.25 -13.84 -6.45
N TYR A 79 -4.32 -14.65 -5.41
CA TYR A 79 -3.11 -15.25 -4.84
C TYR A 79 -2.42 -16.19 -5.83
N ASP A 80 -3.19 -16.94 -6.61
CA ASP A 80 -2.69 -17.83 -7.68
C ASP A 80 -1.99 -17.08 -8.82
N ASP A 81 -2.24 -15.77 -8.96
CA ASP A 81 -1.55 -14.93 -9.94
C ASP A 81 -0.21 -14.39 -9.44
N ILE A 82 0.07 -14.41 -8.13
CA ILE A 82 1.33 -13.91 -7.58
C ILE A 82 2.45 -14.90 -7.91
N ARG A 83 3.49 -14.42 -8.57
CA ARG A 83 4.65 -15.23 -8.99
C ARG A 83 5.85 -15.01 -8.09
N GLU A 84 6.15 -13.76 -7.80
CA GLU A 84 7.32 -13.39 -7.00
C GLU A 84 6.98 -12.25 -6.05
N ILE A 85 7.63 -12.27 -4.88
CA ILE A 85 7.53 -11.20 -3.89
C ILE A 85 8.93 -10.87 -3.42
N HIS A 86 9.36 -9.64 -3.67
CA HIS A 86 10.71 -9.20 -3.34
C HIS A 86 10.71 -8.17 -2.20
N LYS A 87 11.60 -8.38 -1.23
CA LYS A 87 11.89 -7.37 -0.21
C LYS A 87 12.72 -6.25 -0.86
N ARG A 88 12.17 -5.05 -0.88
CA ARG A 88 12.82 -3.86 -1.44
C ARG A 88 13.17 -2.85 -0.36
N ARG A 89 14.01 -1.89 -0.76
CA ARG A 89 14.18 -0.63 -0.06
C ARG A 89 13.49 0.46 -0.86
N TYR A 90 12.93 1.45 -0.17
CA TYR A 90 12.42 2.68 -0.79
C TYR A 90 12.88 3.86 0.06
N LEU A 91 13.36 4.93 -0.58
CA LEU A 91 14.08 6.02 0.09
C LEU A 91 15.17 5.52 1.05
N LEU A 92 15.96 4.53 0.59
CA LEU A 92 17.02 3.83 1.33
C LEU A 92 16.55 3.03 2.57
N GLN A 93 15.26 3.06 2.90
CA GLN A 93 14.69 2.36 4.04
C GLN A 93 14.16 0.97 3.65
N PRO A 94 14.33 -0.07 4.49
CA PRO A 94 13.84 -1.43 4.23
C PRO A 94 12.33 -1.56 4.51
N ILE A 95 11.52 -0.76 3.83
CA ILE A 95 10.08 -0.61 4.10
C ILE A 95 9.17 -1.08 2.97
N ALA A 96 9.72 -1.52 1.84
CA ALA A 96 8.93 -1.83 0.65
C ALA A 96 8.93 -3.33 0.28
N LEU A 97 7.84 -3.78 -0.32
CA LEU A 97 7.72 -5.04 -1.04
C LEU A 97 7.34 -4.77 -2.48
N GLU A 98 7.86 -5.58 -3.40
CA GLU A 98 7.43 -5.58 -4.79
C GLU A 98 6.80 -6.94 -5.11
N VAL A 99 5.55 -6.92 -5.56
CA VAL A 99 4.77 -8.11 -5.91
C VAL A 99 4.67 -8.19 -7.42
N PHE A 100 5.10 -9.31 -8.01
CA PHE A 100 5.02 -9.57 -9.44
C PHE A 100 3.93 -10.59 -9.74
N CYS A 101 3.05 -10.26 -10.69
CA CYS A 101 1.90 -11.07 -11.07
C CYS A 101 2.13 -11.76 -12.43
N GLY A 102 1.45 -12.88 -12.66
CA GLY A 102 1.60 -13.70 -13.87
C GLY A 102 1.13 -13.02 -15.15
N ASN A 103 0.30 -11.98 -15.03
CA ASN A 103 -0.14 -11.15 -16.15
C ASN A 103 0.87 -10.05 -16.54
N GLY A 104 2.06 -10.03 -15.92
CA GLY A 104 3.12 -9.05 -16.16
C GLY A 104 3.00 -7.74 -15.36
N GLN A 105 1.95 -7.58 -14.54
CA GLN A 105 1.84 -6.43 -13.65
C GLN A 105 2.73 -6.60 -12.41
N ASN A 106 3.24 -5.48 -11.89
CA ASN A 106 3.91 -5.44 -10.59
C ASN A 106 3.37 -4.31 -9.71
N TYR A 107 3.49 -4.50 -8.40
CA TYR A 107 3.07 -3.52 -7.39
C TYR A 107 4.18 -3.30 -6.39
N LEU A 108 4.79 -2.12 -6.42
CA LEU A 108 5.73 -1.67 -5.40
C LEU A 108 4.97 -0.96 -4.28
N LEU A 109 4.98 -1.56 -3.09
CA LEU A 109 4.24 -1.09 -1.92
C LEU A 109 5.21 -0.79 -0.77
N SER A 110 5.18 0.43 -0.25
CA SER A 110 5.85 0.81 0.99
C SER A 110 4.91 0.68 2.17
N PHE A 111 5.45 0.34 3.35
CA PHE A 111 4.68 0.13 4.58
C PHE A 111 5.27 0.98 5.72
N PRO A 112 4.51 1.24 6.80
CA PRO A 112 5.09 1.81 8.01
C PRO A 112 6.28 0.98 8.52
N GLN A 113 7.17 1.63 9.26
CA GLN A 113 8.35 0.96 9.81
C GLN A 113 7.97 -0.31 10.60
N LYS A 114 8.82 -1.34 10.51
CA LYS A 114 8.63 -2.64 11.18
C LYS A 114 7.40 -3.44 10.70
N VAL A 115 6.62 -2.97 9.72
CA VAL A 115 5.44 -3.68 9.18
C VAL A 115 5.79 -4.57 7.98
N ARG A 116 6.71 -4.13 7.10
CA ARG A 116 7.09 -4.83 5.85
C ARG A 116 7.28 -6.35 6.03
N ASN A 117 8.06 -6.77 7.03
CA ASN A 117 8.35 -8.20 7.24
C ASN A 117 7.11 -8.99 7.64
N LYS A 118 6.16 -8.40 8.39
CA LYS A 118 4.90 -9.05 8.76
C LYS A 118 4.04 -9.29 7.52
N VAL A 119 3.96 -8.29 6.64
CA VAL A 119 3.22 -8.39 5.37
C VAL A 119 3.85 -9.43 4.46
N PHE A 120 5.18 -9.44 4.34
CA PHE A 120 5.91 -10.44 3.57
C PHE A 120 5.61 -11.85 4.04
N GLN A 121 5.75 -12.11 5.35
CA GLN A 121 5.44 -13.42 5.94
C GLN A 121 3.99 -13.81 5.70
N LYS A 122 3.06 -12.84 5.76
CA LYS A 122 1.66 -13.10 5.45
C LYS A 122 1.48 -13.53 4.00
N LEU A 123 2.04 -12.81 3.02
CA LEU A 123 1.87 -13.12 1.61
C LEU A 123 2.44 -14.49 1.22
N ILE A 124 3.59 -14.90 1.78
CA ILE A 124 4.18 -16.21 1.47
C ILE A 124 3.49 -17.38 2.19
N SER A 125 2.64 -17.09 3.18
CA SER A 125 1.90 -18.11 3.95
C SER A 125 0.51 -18.41 3.41
N ILE A 126 0.15 -17.76 2.30
CA ILE A 126 -1.16 -17.89 1.65
C ILE A 126 -1.15 -19.05 0.68
#